data_AF-A0AA91KDM8-F1
#
_entry.id   AF-A0AA91KDM8-F1
#
_cell.length_a   1.000
_cell.length_b   1.000
_cell.length_c   1.000
_cell.angle_alpha   90.00
_cell.angle_beta   90.00
_cell.angle_gamma   90.00
#
_symmetry.space_group_name_H-M   'P 1'
#
loop_
_entity.id
_entity.type
_entity.pdbx_description
1 polymer ?
#
loop_
_entity_poly.entity_id
_entity_poly.type
_entity_poly.pdbx_seq_one_letter_code
_entity_poly.pdbx_strand_id
1 'polypeptide(L)'
;MKSLLEHRENLKNNVKAYEVDIERCYRTVVKHLKDVGYKRITFNRAESTIKQFVELIFEAQHRKPFFHIESPTGLPYCWNSPSKNGWDIDYIKYEWGHHESRNQNGDAAHCAQNLCLQSARCNQHIQSSMNVNELKEYGGKLEQVIDRNLENRRKLFSSDEWKNLLMELDRWK
;
A
#
# COMPACT_ATOMS: atom_id res chain seq x y z
N MET A 1 -15.56 16.30 -17.42
CA MET A 1 -15.22 15.13 -16.58
C MET A 1 -14.15 14.37 -17.32
N LYS A 2 -12.96 14.17 -16.74
CA LYS A 2 -11.90 13.37 -17.38
C LYS A 2 -12.39 11.93 -17.54
N SER A 3 -11.85 11.21 -18.51
CA SER A 3 -12.02 9.77 -18.69
C SER A 3 -10.93 9.00 -17.94
N LEU A 4 -11.16 7.70 -17.72
CA LEU A 4 -10.13 6.82 -17.15
C LEU A 4 -8.87 6.76 -18.03
N LEU A 5 -9.04 6.82 -19.36
CA LEU A 5 -7.92 6.81 -20.29
C LEU A 5 -7.06 8.06 -20.09
N GLU A 6 -7.68 9.25 -20.09
CA GLU A 6 -6.96 10.51 -19.85
C GLU A 6 -6.25 10.52 -18.50
N HIS A 7 -6.89 9.99 -17.44
CA HIS A 7 -6.26 9.87 -16.13
C HIS A 7 -5.01 9.00 -16.17
N ARG A 8 -5.08 7.84 -16.83
CA ARG A 8 -3.94 6.91 -16.94
C ARG A 8 -2.82 7.46 -17.83
N GLU A 9 -3.14 8.22 -18.87
CA GLU A 9 -2.13 8.93 -19.67
C GLU A 9 -1.44 10.02 -18.84
N ASN A 10 -2.17 10.78 -18.01
CA ASN A 10 -1.57 11.75 -17.10
C ASN A 10 -0.60 11.08 -16.10
N LEU A 11 -1.04 9.98 -15.48
CA LEU A 11 -0.18 9.17 -14.60
C LEU A 11 1.09 8.68 -15.32
N LYS A 12 0.95 8.21 -16.57
CA LYS A 12 2.08 7.73 -17.37
C LYS A 12 3.07 8.86 -17.69
N ASN A 13 2.58 10.06 -17.94
CA ASN A 13 3.41 11.22 -18.30
C ASN A 13 4.16 11.83 -17.10
N ASN A 14 3.76 11.49 -15.86
CA ASN A 14 4.46 11.90 -14.65
C ASN A 14 5.47 10.82 -14.22
N VAL A 15 6.76 11.08 -14.41
CA VAL A 15 7.86 10.16 -14.03
C VAL A 15 7.91 9.85 -12.52
N LYS A 16 7.29 10.69 -11.69
CA LYS A 16 7.18 10.53 -10.23
C LYS A 16 5.79 10.10 -9.78
N ALA A 17 4.90 9.67 -10.68
CA ALA A 17 3.50 9.38 -10.37
C ALA A 17 3.30 8.42 -9.18
N TYR A 18 4.24 7.52 -8.90
CA TYR A 18 4.16 6.60 -7.77
C TYR A 18 4.76 7.13 -6.48
N GLU A 19 5.56 8.19 -6.52
CA GLU A 19 6.32 8.65 -5.35
C GLU A 19 5.73 9.89 -4.71
N VAL A 20 4.98 10.71 -5.45
CA VAL A 20 4.47 12.01 -4.98
C VAL A 20 3.65 11.90 -3.69
N ASP A 21 2.83 10.86 -3.53
CA ASP A 21 1.89 10.75 -2.42
C ASP A 21 2.46 10.10 -1.15
N ILE A 22 3.74 9.70 -1.17
CA ILE A 22 4.36 8.98 -0.04
C ILE A 22 4.41 9.83 1.22
N GLU A 23 4.62 11.14 1.10
CA GLU A 23 4.65 12.06 2.25
C GLU A 23 3.32 12.09 3.02
N ARG A 24 2.21 12.01 2.28
CA ARG A 24 0.87 11.91 2.88
C ARG A 24 0.72 10.58 3.61
N CYS A 25 1.28 9.50 3.08
CA CYS A 25 1.23 8.17 3.67
C CYS A 25 1.88 8.11 5.06
N TYR A 26 2.96 8.87 5.29
CA TYR A 26 3.56 8.98 6.63
C TYR A 26 2.59 9.51 7.68
N ARG A 27 1.68 10.42 7.30
CA ARG A 27 0.70 10.98 8.23
C ARG A 27 -0.49 10.05 8.41
N THR A 28 -0.96 9.42 7.33
CA THR A 28 -2.16 8.58 7.37
C THR A 28 -1.93 7.24 8.05
N VAL A 29 -0.70 6.70 8.04
CA VAL A 29 -0.38 5.43 8.70
C VAL A 29 -0.57 5.48 10.21
N VAL A 30 -0.45 6.67 10.83
CA VAL A 30 -0.57 6.86 12.29
C VAL A 30 -1.88 6.30 12.82
N LYS A 31 -2.99 6.49 12.10
CA LYS A 31 -4.29 5.93 12.50
C LYS A 31 -4.22 4.40 12.56
N HIS A 32 -3.68 3.77 11.52
CA HIS A 32 -3.54 2.32 11.46
C HIS A 32 -2.61 1.80 12.55
N LEU A 33 -1.50 2.48 12.83
CA LEU A 33 -0.60 2.13 13.92
C LEU A 33 -1.28 2.22 15.31
N LYS A 34 -2.18 3.18 15.51
CA LYS A 34 -2.99 3.23 16.75
C LYS A 34 -3.99 2.09 16.82
N ASP A 35 -4.60 1.72 15.70
CA ASP A 35 -5.56 0.61 15.64
C ASP A 35 -4.90 -0.72 16.01
N VAL A 36 -3.63 -0.94 15.65
CA VAL A 36 -2.84 -2.13 16.01
C VAL A 36 -2.24 -2.12 17.43
N GLY A 37 -2.46 -1.05 18.21
CA GLY A 37 -2.08 -1.00 19.62
C GLY A 37 -1.02 0.04 20.01
N TYR A 38 -0.41 0.76 19.06
CA TYR A 38 0.54 1.84 19.36
C TYR A 38 -0.19 3.13 19.75
N LYS A 39 -0.90 3.14 20.89
CA LYS A 39 -1.89 4.18 21.22
C LYS A 39 -1.30 5.57 21.37
N ARG A 40 -0.05 5.67 21.85
CA ARG A 40 0.64 6.95 22.13
C ARG A 40 1.38 7.53 20.93
N ILE A 41 1.43 6.81 19.81
CA ILE A 41 2.17 7.24 18.63
C ILE A 41 1.56 8.49 17.98
N THR A 42 2.40 9.45 17.59
CA THR A 42 2.01 10.60 16.76
C THR A 42 3.12 10.88 15.75
N PHE A 43 2.77 11.48 14.61
CA PHE A 43 3.75 11.82 13.57
C PHE A 43 4.92 12.64 14.14
N ASN A 44 4.62 13.71 14.89
CA ASN A 44 5.67 14.59 15.42
C ASN A 44 6.58 13.93 16.47
N ARG A 45 6.10 12.90 17.18
CA ARG A 45 6.88 12.21 18.24
C ARG A 45 7.73 11.07 17.71
N ALA A 46 7.31 10.46 16.61
CA ALA A 46 7.92 9.26 16.04
C ALA A 46 8.19 9.42 14.55
N GLU A 47 8.52 10.63 14.08
CA GLU A 47 8.58 10.96 12.65
C GLU A 47 9.52 10.03 11.89
N SER A 48 10.74 9.83 12.39
CA SER A 48 11.73 8.93 11.77
C SER A 48 11.24 7.48 11.70
N THR A 49 10.78 6.94 12.83
CA THR A 49 10.25 5.57 12.93
C THR A 49 9.04 5.36 12.01
N ILE A 50 8.14 6.34 11.94
CA ILE A 50 6.96 6.29 11.05
C ILE A 50 7.39 6.34 9.58
N LYS A 51 8.31 7.23 9.20
CA LYS A 51 8.82 7.30 7.83
C LYS A 51 9.48 5.99 7.45
N GLN A 52 10.35 5.45 8.30
CA GLN A 52 11.01 4.16 8.05
C GLN A 52 9.99 3.03 7.90
N PHE A 53 8.95 2.97 8.73
CA PHE A 53 7.88 1.99 8.59
C PHE A 53 7.21 2.03 7.21
N VAL A 54 6.86 3.23 6.75
CA VAL A 54 6.21 3.40 5.45
C VAL A 54 7.18 3.11 4.31
N GLU A 55 8.41 3.60 4.36
CA GLU A 55 9.43 3.35 3.32
C GLU A 55 9.73 1.87 3.19
N LEU A 56 9.90 1.12 4.28
CA LEU A 56 10.17 -0.32 4.21
C LEU A 56 9.03 -1.09 3.53
N ILE A 57 7.78 -0.77 3.86
CA ILE A 57 6.62 -1.35 3.17
C ILE A 57 6.62 -0.96 1.69
N PHE A 58 6.91 0.31 1.40
CA PHE A 58 6.88 0.84 0.04
C PHE A 58 7.97 0.22 -0.84
N GLU A 59 9.19 0.08 -0.32
CA GLU A 59 10.32 -0.59 -0.97
C GLU A 59 10.04 -2.08 -1.20
N ALA A 60 9.45 -2.79 -0.23
CA ALA A 60 9.05 -4.18 -0.42
C ALA A 60 8.02 -4.37 -1.57
N GLN A 61 7.30 -3.31 -1.91
CA GLN A 61 6.37 -3.23 -3.04
C GLN A 61 6.99 -2.61 -4.31
N HIS A 62 8.32 -2.44 -4.35
CA HIS A 62 9.04 -1.76 -5.43
C HIS A 62 8.53 -0.34 -5.71
N ARG A 63 8.19 0.38 -4.65
CA ARG A 63 7.69 1.76 -4.69
C ARG A 63 6.44 1.90 -5.57
N LYS A 64 5.56 0.90 -5.57
CA LYS A 64 4.32 0.84 -6.36
C LYS A 64 3.15 0.25 -5.56
N PRO A 65 1.88 0.43 -6.02
CA PRO A 65 0.74 -0.23 -5.38
C PRO A 65 0.90 -1.75 -5.34
N PHE A 66 0.36 -2.40 -4.30
CA PHE A 66 0.58 -3.82 -4.03
C PHE A 66 0.18 -4.75 -5.19
N PHE A 67 -0.82 -4.38 -5.99
CA PHE A 67 -1.25 -5.16 -7.16
C PHE A 67 -0.89 -4.49 -8.49
N HIS A 68 0.20 -3.70 -8.51
CA HIS A 68 0.59 -2.99 -9.71
C HIS A 68 1.12 -3.94 -10.80
N ILE A 69 0.40 -3.97 -11.92
CA ILE A 69 0.79 -4.69 -13.13
C ILE A 69 1.42 -3.71 -14.13
N GLU A 70 2.64 -4.04 -14.57
CA GLU A 70 3.31 -3.33 -15.65
C GLU A 70 2.60 -3.55 -16.99
N SER A 71 2.26 -2.46 -17.66
CA SER A 71 1.67 -2.50 -18.99
C SER A 71 2.74 -2.37 -20.08
N PRO A 72 2.72 -3.21 -21.14
CA PRO A 72 3.58 -3.04 -22.30
C PRO A 72 3.41 -1.67 -22.99
N THR A 73 2.23 -1.06 -22.88
CA THR A 73 1.94 0.27 -23.45
C THR A 73 2.35 1.44 -22.55
N GLY A 74 2.90 1.15 -21.37
CA GLY A 74 3.21 2.13 -20.31
C GLY A 74 1.98 2.66 -19.56
N LEU A 75 0.75 2.36 -20.02
CA LEU A 75 -0.47 2.80 -19.34
C LEU A 75 -0.69 2.01 -18.02
N PRO A 76 -0.64 2.66 -16.85
CA PRO A 76 -0.66 1.96 -15.58
C PRO A 76 -1.97 1.21 -15.36
N TYR A 77 -1.91 -0.01 -14.81
CA TYR A 77 -3.14 -0.72 -14.44
C TYR A 77 -3.77 -0.12 -13.18
N CYS A 78 -2.98 0.48 -12.29
CA CYS A 78 -3.47 1.19 -11.12
C CYS A 78 -3.99 2.59 -11.49
N TRP A 79 -5.05 3.03 -10.81
CA TRP A 79 -5.65 4.34 -10.99
C TRP A 79 -6.35 4.80 -9.70
N ASN A 80 -6.70 6.10 -9.65
CA ASN A 80 -7.36 6.76 -8.53
C ASN A 80 -8.88 6.78 -8.70
N SER A 81 -9.64 6.76 -7.61
CA SER A 81 -11.09 6.95 -7.69
C SER A 81 -11.41 8.32 -8.32
N PRO A 82 -12.44 8.44 -9.19
CA PRO A 82 -12.87 9.75 -9.69
C PRO A 82 -13.44 10.63 -8.57
N SER A 83 -13.82 10.04 -7.43
CA SER A 83 -14.30 10.80 -6.27
C SER A 83 -13.23 11.76 -5.75
N LYS A 84 -13.68 12.90 -5.19
CA LYS A 84 -12.81 13.92 -4.59
C LYS A 84 -11.67 14.35 -5.52
N ASN A 85 -11.98 14.55 -6.81
CA ASN A 85 -11.04 15.03 -7.83
C ASN A 85 -9.82 14.12 -8.04
N GLY A 86 -9.94 12.81 -7.76
CA GLY A 86 -8.81 11.88 -7.92
C GLY A 86 -8.32 11.69 -9.35
N TRP A 87 -9.13 12.06 -10.36
CA TRP A 87 -8.72 12.10 -11.76
C TRP A 87 -8.10 13.44 -12.19
N ASP A 88 -8.14 14.45 -11.32
CA ASP A 88 -7.53 15.75 -11.60
C ASP A 88 -6.04 15.78 -11.29
N ILE A 89 -5.56 14.83 -10.47
CA ILE A 89 -4.15 14.64 -10.14
C ILE A 89 -3.46 13.67 -11.09
N ASP A 90 -2.15 13.82 -11.26
CA ASP A 90 -1.30 13.03 -12.16
C ASP A 90 -0.39 12.03 -11.42
N TYR A 91 -0.73 11.70 -10.17
CA TYR A 91 -0.02 10.74 -9.34
C TYR A 91 -0.99 9.76 -8.66
N ILE A 92 -0.49 8.60 -8.23
CA ILE A 92 -1.28 7.61 -7.50
C ILE A 92 -1.51 8.08 -6.08
N LYS A 93 -2.79 8.22 -5.72
CA LYS A 93 -3.20 8.46 -4.35
C LYS A 93 -3.34 7.12 -3.63
N TYR A 94 -2.43 6.83 -2.72
CA TYR A 94 -2.39 5.56 -2.02
C TYR A 94 -3.43 5.44 -0.91
N GLU A 95 -3.88 4.22 -0.67
CA GLU A 95 -4.75 3.88 0.44
C GLU A 95 -4.10 2.74 1.22
N TRP A 96 -4.22 2.81 2.55
CA TRP A 96 -3.76 1.73 3.42
C TRP A 96 -4.77 0.59 3.35
N GLY A 97 -4.34 -0.51 2.76
CA GLY A 97 -5.10 -1.75 2.71
C GLY A 97 -4.51 -2.81 3.63
N HIS A 98 -5.22 -3.93 3.71
CA HIS A 98 -4.75 -5.15 4.35
C HIS A 98 -4.63 -6.20 3.25
N HIS A 99 -3.53 -6.96 3.24
CA HIS A 99 -3.40 -8.06 2.26
C HIS A 99 -4.23 -9.28 2.67
N GLU A 100 -4.38 -9.53 3.97
CA GLU A 100 -5.36 -10.48 4.50
C GLU A 100 -6.60 -9.71 4.98
N SER A 101 -7.78 -10.07 4.46
CA SER A 101 -9.00 -9.31 4.70
C SER A 101 -9.40 -9.32 6.19
N ARG A 102 -9.96 -8.21 6.67
CA ARG A 102 -10.39 -8.06 8.08
C ARG A 102 -11.45 -9.07 8.48
N ASN A 103 -12.29 -9.48 7.54
CA ASN A 103 -13.41 -10.39 7.78
C ASN A 103 -12.98 -11.85 7.98
N GLN A 104 -11.75 -12.19 7.58
CA GLN A 104 -11.24 -13.57 7.62
C GLN A 104 -10.16 -13.79 8.68
N ASN A 105 -9.69 -12.74 9.37
CA ASN A 105 -8.48 -12.82 10.20
C ASN A 105 -8.60 -12.28 11.64
N GLY A 106 -9.82 -11.97 12.10
CA GLY A 106 -10.08 -11.54 13.49
C GLY A 106 -9.12 -10.45 13.98
N ASP A 107 -8.51 -10.67 15.14
CA ASP A 107 -7.56 -9.72 15.76
C ASP A 107 -6.22 -9.60 15.01
N ALA A 108 -5.81 -10.63 14.25
CA ALA A 108 -4.59 -10.62 13.44
C ALA A 108 -4.68 -9.67 12.23
N ALA A 109 -5.90 -9.26 11.85
CA ALA A 109 -6.12 -8.25 10.83
C ALA A 109 -5.44 -6.91 11.17
N HIS A 110 -5.27 -6.64 12.47
CA HIS A 110 -4.65 -5.45 13.02
C HIS A 110 -3.19 -5.69 13.43
N CYS A 111 -2.40 -6.41 12.62
CA CYS A 111 -0.95 -6.43 12.79
C CYS A 111 -0.29 -5.44 11.80
N ALA A 112 0.80 -4.81 12.22
CA ALA A 112 1.52 -3.86 11.38
C ALA A 112 2.05 -4.52 10.08
N GLN A 113 2.34 -5.82 10.15
CA GLN A 113 2.74 -6.67 9.03
C GLN A 113 1.59 -7.02 8.06
N ASN A 114 0.33 -6.67 8.36
CA ASN A 114 -0.77 -6.87 7.42
C ASN A 114 -0.98 -5.65 6.51
N LEU A 115 -0.43 -4.49 6.87
CA LEU A 115 -0.60 -3.24 6.13
C LEU A 115 0.17 -3.25 4.80
N CYS A 116 -0.47 -2.73 3.75
CA CYS A 116 0.15 -2.48 2.46
C CYS A 116 -0.43 -1.23 1.79
N LEU A 117 0.33 -0.67 0.83
CA LEU A 117 -0.08 0.50 0.07
C LEU A 117 -0.77 0.08 -1.23
N GLN A 118 -1.99 0.55 -1.46
CA GLN A 118 -2.84 0.17 -2.58
C GLN A 118 -3.36 1.41 -3.33
N SER A 119 -3.84 1.26 -4.56
CA SER A 119 -4.56 2.31 -5.29
C SER A 119 -6.07 2.04 -5.26
N ALA A 120 -6.91 3.00 -5.69
CA ALA A 120 -8.36 2.82 -5.67
C ALA A 120 -8.85 1.57 -6.45
N ARG A 121 -8.28 1.29 -7.63
CA ARG A 121 -8.56 0.03 -8.36
C ARG A 121 -8.21 -1.21 -7.54
N CYS A 122 -7.03 -1.22 -6.93
CA CYS A 122 -6.58 -2.32 -6.08
C CYS A 122 -7.58 -2.56 -4.94
N ASN A 123 -8.08 -1.47 -4.35
CA ASN A 123 -9.03 -1.53 -3.25
C ASN A 123 -10.37 -2.12 -3.68
N GLN A 124 -10.83 -1.90 -4.92
CA GLN A 124 -12.08 -2.49 -5.40
C GLN A 124 -12.04 -4.03 -5.39
N HIS A 125 -10.90 -4.63 -5.71
CA HIS A 125 -10.72 -6.08 -5.71
C HIS A 125 -10.67 -6.68 -4.29
N ILE A 126 -10.27 -5.91 -3.27
CA ILE A 126 -10.30 -6.34 -1.86
C ILE A 126 -11.63 -5.99 -1.19
N GLN A 127 -12.28 -4.91 -1.61
CA GLN A 127 -13.60 -4.50 -1.13
C GLN A 127 -14.71 -5.48 -1.54
N SER A 128 -14.50 -6.30 -2.57
CA SER A 128 -15.36 -7.47 -2.86
C SER A 128 -15.16 -8.63 -1.87
N SER A 129 -14.36 -8.43 -0.80
CA SER A 129 -13.98 -9.45 0.20
C SER A 129 -13.13 -10.59 -0.34
N MET A 130 -12.62 -10.48 -1.58
CA MET A 130 -11.69 -11.47 -2.12
C MET A 130 -10.33 -11.32 -1.45
N ASN A 131 -9.80 -12.42 -0.93
CA ASN A 131 -8.46 -12.48 -0.39
C ASN A 131 -7.42 -12.65 -1.50
N VAL A 132 -6.15 -12.52 -1.13
CA VAL A 132 -5.03 -12.60 -2.07
C VAL A 132 -4.98 -13.95 -2.81
N ASN A 133 -5.42 -15.05 -2.19
CA ASN A 133 -5.43 -16.36 -2.85
C ASN A 133 -6.53 -16.44 -3.92
N GLU A 134 -7.72 -15.90 -3.64
CA GLU A 134 -8.80 -15.79 -4.64
C GLU A 134 -8.38 -14.87 -5.79
N LEU A 135 -7.60 -13.81 -5.52
CA LEU A 135 -7.06 -12.94 -6.56
C LEU A 135 -5.99 -13.64 -7.42
N LYS A 136 -5.30 -14.65 -6.89
CA LYS A 136 -4.36 -15.46 -7.67
C LYS A 136 -5.05 -16.38 -8.66
N GLU A 137 -6.31 -16.77 -8.44
CA GLU A 137 -7.06 -17.61 -9.37
C GLU A 137 -7.27 -16.95 -10.74
N TYR A 138 -7.23 -15.61 -10.81
CA TYR A 138 -7.21 -14.88 -12.09
C TYR A 138 -5.92 -15.12 -12.89
N GLY A 139 -4.85 -15.60 -12.25
CA GLY A 139 -3.59 -16.00 -12.84
C GLY A 139 -2.79 -14.88 -13.51
N GLY A 140 -1.82 -15.30 -14.31
CA GLY A 140 -1.05 -14.43 -15.20
C GLY A 140 -0.22 -13.37 -14.45
N LYS A 141 -0.24 -12.13 -14.95
CA LYS A 141 0.58 -11.04 -14.37
C LYS A 141 0.13 -10.65 -12.96
N LEU A 142 -1.14 -10.85 -12.62
CA LEU A 142 -1.65 -10.50 -11.29
C LEU A 142 -1.04 -11.43 -10.23
N GLU A 143 -1.11 -12.75 -10.47
CA GLU A 143 -0.50 -13.77 -9.62
C GLU A 143 1.00 -13.52 -9.43
N GLN A 144 1.74 -13.28 -10.52
CA GLN A 144 3.19 -12.99 -10.46
C GLN A 144 3.53 -11.79 -9.58
N VAL A 145 2.75 -10.70 -9.68
CA VAL A 145 2.95 -9.49 -8.86
C VAL A 145 2.65 -9.77 -7.39
N ILE A 146 1.57 -10.52 -7.13
CA ILE A 146 1.19 -10.93 -5.78
C ILE A 146 2.32 -11.76 -5.16
N ASP A 147 2.78 -12.80 -5.84
CA ASP A 147 3.83 -13.70 -5.32
C ASP A 147 5.12 -12.97 -5.01
N ARG A 148 5.57 -12.13 -5.95
CA ARG A 148 6.75 -11.28 -5.76
C ARG A 148 6.61 -10.40 -4.51
N ASN A 149 5.48 -9.72 -4.36
CA ASN A 149 5.28 -8.80 -3.27
C ASN A 149 5.12 -9.52 -1.92
N LEU A 150 4.47 -10.69 -1.88
CA LEU A 150 4.42 -11.54 -0.68
C LEU A 150 5.81 -12.04 -0.28
N GLU A 151 6.62 -12.48 -1.24
CA GLU A 151 7.98 -12.94 -0.99
C GLU A 151 8.89 -11.81 -0.47
N ASN A 152 8.81 -10.62 -1.06
CA ASN A 152 9.55 -9.45 -0.59
C ASN A 152 9.15 -9.05 0.83
N ARG A 153 7.86 -9.12 1.16
CA ARG A 153 7.38 -8.86 2.52
C ARG A 153 7.88 -9.91 3.50
N ARG A 154 7.88 -11.19 3.13
CA ARG A 154 8.43 -12.27 3.95
C ARG A 154 9.91 -12.02 4.26
N LYS A 155 10.70 -11.60 3.27
CA LYS A 155 12.10 -11.19 3.45
C LYS A 155 12.22 -9.98 4.37
N LEU A 156 11.47 -8.91 4.11
CA LEU A 156 11.46 -7.71 4.94
C LEU A 156 11.15 -8.05 6.41
N PHE A 157 10.07 -8.78 6.66
CA PHE A 157 9.60 -9.08 8.02
C PHE A 157 10.51 -10.04 8.79
N SER A 158 11.36 -10.78 8.09
CA SER A 158 12.39 -11.62 8.69
C SER A 158 13.70 -10.86 8.94
N SER A 159 13.88 -9.68 8.35
CA SER A 159 15.09 -8.87 8.45
C SER A 159 15.26 -8.25 9.84
N ASP A 160 16.51 -8.01 10.22
CA ASP A 160 16.82 -7.36 11.48
C ASP A 160 16.42 -5.88 11.47
N GLU A 161 16.42 -5.24 10.30
CA GLU A 161 15.92 -3.88 10.14
C GLU A 161 14.46 -3.77 10.57
N TRP A 162 13.60 -4.70 10.12
CA TRP A 162 12.20 -4.71 10.51
C TRP A 162 12.01 -5.03 11.99
N LYS A 163 12.76 -6.00 12.54
CA LYS A 163 12.70 -6.34 13.97
C LYS A 163 13.09 -5.15 14.85
N ASN A 164 14.17 -4.45 14.49
CA ASN A 164 14.62 -3.26 15.20
C ASN A 164 13.57 -2.15 15.14
N LEU A 165 12.96 -1.94 13.97
CA LEU A 165 11.86 -0.98 13.81
C LEU A 165 10.67 -1.32 14.72
N LEU A 166 10.27 -2.60 14.82
CA LEU A 166 9.20 -3.00 15.73
C LEU A 166 9.54 -2.74 17.20
N MET A 167 10.80 -2.96 17.61
CA MET A 167 11.26 -2.62 18.96
C MET A 167 11.19 -1.11 19.25
N GLU A 168 11.46 -0.27 18.25
CA GLU A 168 11.26 1.18 18.39
C GLU A 168 9.78 1.54 18.48
N LEU A 169 8.93 0.92 17.65
CA LEU A 169 7.49 1.13 17.66
C LEU A 169 6.86 0.74 18.99
N ASP A 170 7.36 -0.31 19.63
CA ASP A 170 6.85 -0.82 20.92
C ASP A 170 6.96 0.19 22.06
N ARG A 171 7.84 1.20 21.95
CA ARG A 171 7.92 2.33 22.90
C ARG A 171 6.64 3.19 22.91
N TRP A 172 5.82 3.08 21.87
CA TRP A 172 4.59 3.85 21.66
C TRP A 172 3.30 3.08 21.92
N LYS A 173 3.38 1.83 22.40
CA LYS A 173 2.24 1.12 22.97
C LYS A 173 1.55 1.98 24.02
#